data_AF-A0A1L7LL30-F1
#
_entry.id   AF-A0A1L7LL30-F1
#
_cell.length_a   1.000
_cell.length_b   1.000
_cell.length_c   1.000
_cell.angle_alpha   90.00
_cell.angle_beta   90.00
_cell.angle_gamma   90.00
#
_symmetry.space_group_name_H-M   'P 1'
#
loop_
_entity.id
_entity.type
_entity.pdbx_description
1 polymer ?
#
loop_
_entity_poly.entity_id
_entity_poly.type
_entity_poly.pdbx_seq_one_letter_code
_entity_poly.pdbx_strand_id
1 'polypeptide(L)'
;MKKNKLILLIIAVIVTLGCQHSQLSYSDNHLFNLTVASAATTDTNKAEKAVKNLEDHQTRQNLTKAQQKVDTVSDANKKEKLQHRVNLVKQAITIKEAQTAVKYLEDHQSRDNIADAKNETDLVTDEGTKANLINRINLVENAIAAKEAQTTESAASSQEDRTVYVTGGGKSPVYWYSTEHMPWNTNRNNIIEMKESEARAAGKRHSLTEP
;
A
#
# COMPACT_ATOMS: atom_id res chain seq x y z
N MET A 1 -27.06 -6.04 -11.59
CA MET A 1 -25.72 -6.53 -11.18
C MET A 1 -25.80 -7.03 -9.74
N LYS A 2 -25.37 -8.26 -9.44
CA LYS A 2 -25.36 -8.79 -8.06
C LYS A 2 -24.08 -8.33 -7.35
N LYS A 3 -24.20 -7.79 -6.12
CA LYS A 3 -23.05 -7.47 -5.28
C LYS A 3 -22.66 -8.73 -4.51
N ASN A 4 -21.47 -9.27 -4.76
CA ASN A 4 -21.01 -10.49 -4.10
C ASN A 4 -20.76 -10.21 -2.61
N LYS A 5 -21.62 -10.75 -1.73
CA LYS A 5 -21.38 -10.76 -0.29
C LYS A 5 -20.33 -11.83 0.00
N LEU A 6 -19.12 -11.42 0.37
CA LEU A 6 -18.09 -12.35 0.85
C LEU A 6 -18.57 -12.95 2.19
N ILE A 7 -18.71 -14.27 2.24
CA ILE A 7 -19.17 -14.99 3.44
C ILE A 7 -17.94 -15.27 4.30
N LEU A 8 -17.86 -14.65 5.47
CA LEU A 8 -16.82 -14.89 6.47
C LEU A 8 -17.43 -15.71 7.62
N LEU A 9 -17.34 -17.04 7.51
CA LEU A 9 -17.97 -18.01 8.41
C LEU A 9 -17.01 -18.41 9.54
N ILE A 10 -17.08 -17.73 10.69
CA ILE A 10 -16.35 -18.12 11.91
C ILE A 10 -17.28 -18.08 13.13
N ILE A 11 -17.63 -19.27 13.62
CA ILE A 11 -18.02 -19.65 14.99
C ILE A 11 -19.21 -18.90 15.63
N ALA A 12 -20.38 -19.54 15.53
CA ALA A 12 -21.28 -19.72 16.69
C ALA A 12 -21.03 -21.13 17.29
N VAL A 13 -21.77 -21.55 18.35
CA VAL A 13 -21.59 -22.79 19.16
C VAL A 13 -20.44 -22.65 20.18
N ILE A 14 -20.57 -22.81 21.51
CA ILE A 14 -21.67 -23.11 22.48
C ILE A 14 -21.50 -22.18 23.73
N VAL A 15 -22.23 -22.20 24.87
CA VAL A 15 -23.08 -23.20 25.56
C VAL A 15 -24.17 -22.47 26.37
N THR A 16 -25.26 -23.15 26.74
CA THR A 16 -26.19 -22.75 27.81
C THR A 16 -26.25 -23.80 28.92
N LEU A 17 -25.98 -23.42 30.16
CA LEU A 17 -26.26 -24.20 31.38
C LEU A 17 -26.25 -23.25 32.59
N GLY A 18 -27.10 -23.54 33.58
CA GLY A 18 -27.20 -22.76 34.81
C GLY A 18 -27.65 -23.65 35.97
N CYS A 19 -27.70 -23.09 37.18
CA CYS A 19 -28.31 -23.76 38.33
C CYS A 19 -28.82 -22.72 39.34
N GLN A 20 -29.86 -23.08 40.09
CA GLN A 20 -30.42 -22.28 41.18
C GLN A 20 -30.12 -22.98 42.52
N HIS A 21 -29.63 -22.23 43.51
CA HIS A 21 -29.81 -22.59 44.92
C HIS A 21 -29.84 -21.34 45.81
N SER A 22 -30.29 -21.49 47.05
CA SER A 22 -31.11 -20.45 47.70
C SER A 22 -30.82 -20.23 49.20
N GLN A 23 -30.65 -18.96 49.59
CA GLN A 23 -30.77 -18.41 50.98
C GLN A 23 -29.74 -18.95 52.02
N LEU A 24 -29.42 -18.30 53.15
CA LEU A 24 -29.53 -16.90 53.60
C LEU A 24 -28.48 -16.65 54.71
N SER A 25 -27.82 -15.49 54.74
CA SER A 25 -27.28 -14.89 55.98
C SER A 25 -27.03 -13.40 55.76
N TYR A 26 -27.26 -12.56 56.77
CA TYR A 26 -27.28 -11.10 56.66
C TYR A 26 -26.16 -10.44 57.47
N SER A 27 -25.42 -9.53 56.85
CA SER A 27 -24.56 -8.54 57.50
C SER A 27 -24.33 -7.37 56.52
N ASP A 28 -24.15 -6.15 57.03
CA ASP A 28 -24.30 -4.89 56.28
C ASP A 28 -23.16 -4.54 55.30
N ASN A 29 -22.89 -5.43 54.35
CA ASN A 29 -22.18 -5.14 53.10
C ASN A 29 -23.11 -5.15 51.87
N HIS A 30 -24.39 -5.53 52.04
CA HIS A 30 -25.30 -5.82 50.93
C HIS A 30 -25.56 -4.61 50.02
N LEU A 31 -25.69 -3.39 50.57
CA LEU A 31 -25.97 -2.19 49.78
C LEU A 31 -24.79 -1.80 48.86
N PHE A 32 -23.55 -1.90 49.37
CA PHE A 32 -22.33 -1.58 48.62
C PHE A 32 -22.01 -2.64 47.57
N ASN A 33 -22.22 -3.92 47.89
CA ASN A 33 -22.02 -5.01 46.94
C ASN A 33 -23.07 -4.98 45.81
N LEU A 34 -24.31 -4.59 46.11
CA LEU A 34 -25.37 -4.46 45.11
C LEU A 34 -25.14 -3.30 44.14
N THR A 35 -24.63 -2.14 44.59
CA THR A 35 -24.23 -1.05 43.68
C THR A 35 -23.02 -1.42 42.83
N VAL A 36 -22.02 -2.11 43.37
CA VAL A 36 -20.87 -2.61 42.59
C VAL A 36 -21.32 -3.62 41.52
N ALA A 37 -22.19 -4.56 41.85
CA ALA A 37 -22.75 -5.51 40.88
C ALA A 37 -23.62 -4.82 39.80
N SER A 38 -24.41 -3.82 40.18
CA SER A 38 -25.23 -3.02 39.27
C SER A 38 -24.38 -2.16 38.32
N ALA A 39 -23.31 -1.55 38.81
CA ALA A 39 -22.35 -0.82 37.98
C ALA A 39 -21.62 -1.76 37.01
N ALA A 40 -21.05 -2.87 37.49
CA ALA A 40 -20.30 -3.82 36.68
C ALA A 40 -21.16 -4.44 35.55
N THR A 41 -22.43 -4.76 35.82
CA THR A 41 -23.37 -5.22 34.77
C THR A 41 -23.76 -4.10 33.80
N THR A 42 -23.96 -2.88 34.30
CA THR A 42 -24.25 -1.70 33.46
C THR A 42 -23.09 -1.35 32.52
N ASP A 43 -21.85 -1.39 32.98
CA ASP A 43 -20.67 -1.08 32.15
C ASP A 43 -20.30 -2.22 31.19
N THR A 44 -20.52 -3.49 31.59
CA THR A 44 -20.52 -4.64 30.67
C THR A 44 -21.49 -4.40 29.51
N ASN A 45 -22.74 -3.97 29.81
CA ASN A 45 -23.76 -3.73 28.79
C ASN A 45 -23.45 -2.53 27.86
N LYS A 46 -22.67 -1.54 28.34
CA LYS A 46 -22.15 -0.45 27.49
C LYS A 46 -21.04 -0.96 26.57
N ALA A 47 -20.13 -1.79 27.08
CA ALA A 47 -19.04 -2.37 26.32
C ALA A 47 -19.54 -3.32 25.22
N GLU A 48 -20.46 -4.24 25.53
CA GLU A 48 -21.08 -5.15 24.55
C GLU A 48 -21.72 -4.37 23.37
N LYS A 49 -22.48 -3.30 23.67
CA LYS A 49 -23.06 -2.42 22.63
C LYS A 49 -22.00 -1.72 21.77
N ALA A 50 -20.87 -1.31 22.37
CA ALA A 50 -19.79 -0.66 21.65
C ALA A 50 -18.99 -1.65 20.77
N VAL A 51 -18.73 -2.87 21.27
CA VAL A 51 -18.10 -3.95 20.48
C VAL A 51 -19.00 -4.38 19.33
N LYS A 52 -20.32 -4.56 19.56
CA LYS A 52 -21.25 -4.83 18.46
C LYS A 52 -21.28 -3.71 17.42
N ASN A 53 -21.22 -2.45 17.84
CA ASN A 53 -21.16 -1.33 16.89
C ASN A 53 -19.85 -1.31 16.08
N LEU A 54 -18.72 -1.72 16.66
CA LEU A 54 -17.46 -1.95 15.95
C LEU A 54 -17.56 -3.13 14.96
N GLU A 55 -18.19 -4.24 15.34
CA GLU A 55 -18.43 -5.40 14.48
C GLU A 55 -19.32 -5.04 13.27
N ASP A 56 -20.42 -4.33 13.52
CA ASP A 56 -21.35 -3.84 12.49
C ASP A 56 -20.71 -2.75 11.59
N HIS A 57 -19.84 -1.90 12.16
CA HIS A 57 -19.26 -0.71 11.52
C HIS A 57 -17.76 -0.59 11.79
N GLN A 58 -17.00 -1.46 11.12
CA GLN A 58 -15.55 -1.61 11.22
C GLN A 58 -14.80 -0.33 10.81
N THR A 59 -14.52 0.54 11.77
CA THR A 59 -13.82 1.83 11.58
C THR A 59 -12.85 2.10 12.72
N ARG A 60 -11.74 2.80 12.44
CA ARG A 60 -10.77 3.24 13.48
C ARG A 60 -11.46 4.05 14.61
N GLN A 61 -12.48 4.86 14.30
CA GLN A 61 -13.22 5.63 15.30
C GLN A 61 -14.04 4.73 16.25
N ASN A 62 -14.73 3.72 15.72
CA ASN A 62 -15.49 2.78 16.55
C ASN A 62 -14.58 1.80 17.29
N LEU A 63 -13.41 1.48 16.74
CA LEU A 63 -12.38 0.70 17.41
C LEU A 63 -11.93 1.38 18.71
N THR A 64 -11.58 2.67 18.64
CA THR A 64 -11.23 3.46 19.83
C THR A 64 -12.37 3.53 20.85
N LYS A 65 -13.62 3.77 20.40
CA LYS A 65 -14.80 3.79 21.30
C LYS A 65 -15.04 2.44 21.98
N ALA A 66 -14.90 1.33 21.25
CA ALA A 66 -15.09 -0.01 21.78
C ALA A 66 -14.02 -0.34 22.81
N GLN A 67 -12.73 -0.13 22.47
CA GLN A 67 -11.61 -0.32 23.37
C GLN A 67 -11.82 0.44 24.70
N GLN A 68 -12.11 1.74 24.62
CA GLN A 68 -12.40 2.59 25.78
C GLN A 68 -13.55 2.11 26.67
N LYS A 69 -14.50 1.31 26.16
CA LYS A 69 -15.56 0.69 26.98
C LYS A 69 -15.18 -0.69 27.50
N VAL A 70 -14.48 -1.49 26.72
CA VAL A 70 -13.90 -2.77 27.19
C VAL A 70 -12.90 -2.54 28.31
N ASP A 71 -12.12 -1.46 28.25
CA ASP A 71 -11.18 -1.06 29.30
C ASP A 71 -11.86 -0.84 30.66
N THR A 72 -13.08 -0.30 30.66
CA THR A 72 -13.87 -0.05 31.88
C THR A 72 -14.58 -1.28 32.47
N VAL A 73 -14.54 -2.45 31.83
CA VAL A 73 -15.22 -3.66 32.33
C VAL A 73 -14.44 -4.28 33.50
N SER A 74 -15.04 -4.34 34.69
CA SER A 74 -14.42 -4.91 35.90
C SER A 74 -14.41 -6.45 35.91
N ASP A 75 -15.33 -7.09 35.20
CA ASP A 75 -15.40 -8.55 35.08
C ASP A 75 -14.34 -9.05 34.09
N ALA A 76 -13.28 -9.68 34.60
CA ALA A 76 -12.15 -10.14 33.80
C ALA A 76 -12.56 -11.11 32.69
N ASN A 77 -13.44 -12.08 32.97
CA ASN A 77 -13.88 -13.09 32.00
C ASN A 77 -14.72 -12.48 30.86
N LYS A 78 -15.50 -11.43 31.16
CA LYS A 78 -16.23 -10.68 30.12
C LYS A 78 -15.31 -9.71 29.37
N LYS A 79 -14.39 -9.04 30.06
CA LYS A 79 -13.40 -8.14 29.46
C LYS A 79 -12.50 -8.88 28.46
N GLU A 80 -12.01 -10.06 28.81
CA GLU A 80 -11.22 -10.92 27.91
C GLU A 80 -11.98 -11.27 26.62
N LYS A 81 -13.22 -11.77 26.74
CA LYS A 81 -14.06 -12.13 25.59
C LYS A 81 -14.39 -10.95 24.68
N LEU A 82 -14.64 -9.77 25.27
CA LEU A 82 -14.84 -8.53 24.53
C LEU A 82 -13.54 -8.05 23.87
N GLN A 83 -12.40 -8.12 24.57
CA GLN A 83 -11.09 -7.75 24.04
C GLN A 83 -10.68 -8.65 22.87
N HIS A 84 -10.97 -9.95 22.92
CA HIS A 84 -10.74 -10.87 21.81
C HIS A 84 -11.51 -10.44 20.55
N ARG A 85 -12.80 -10.11 20.68
CA ARG A 85 -13.63 -9.58 19.58
C ARG A 85 -13.10 -8.25 19.03
N VAL A 86 -12.70 -7.32 19.91
CA VAL A 86 -12.06 -6.05 19.52
C VAL A 86 -10.76 -6.29 18.75
N ASN A 87 -9.92 -7.24 19.19
CA ASN A 87 -8.67 -7.58 18.53
C ASN A 87 -8.89 -8.21 17.14
N LEU A 88 -9.88 -9.10 16.99
CA LEU A 88 -10.26 -9.67 15.69
C LEU A 88 -10.71 -8.58 14.71
N VAL A 89 -11.58 -7.66 15.15
CA VAL A 89 -12.04 -6.56 14.26
C VAL A 89 -10.92 -5.56 13.99
N LYS A 90 -10.03 -5.27 14.94
CA LYS A 90 -8.80 -4.48 14.69
C LYS A 90 -7.98 -5.09 13.56
N GLN A 91 -7.74 -6.41 13.61
CA GLN A 91 -6.94 -7.08 12.57
C GLN A 91 -7.63 -7.06 11.20
N ALA A 92 -8.96 -7.21 11.16
CA ALA A 92 -9.75 -7.10 9.93
C ALA A 92 -9.73 -5.67 9.34
N ILE A 93 -9.74 -4.63 10.17
CA ILE A 93 -9.58 -3.23 9.77
C ILE A 93 -8.20 -3.03 9.12
N THR A 94 -7.12 -3.43 9.81
CA THR A 94 -5.75 -3.31 9.30
C THR A 94 -5.51 -4.09 8.01
N ILE A 95 -6.04 -5.32 7.89
CA ILE A 95 -5.95 -6.10 6.65
C ILE A 95 -6.63 -5.37 5.48
N LYS A 96 -7.78 -4.74 5.72
CA LYS A 96 -8.51 -3.98 4.69
C LYS A 96 -7.78 -2.71 4.28
N GLU A 97 -7.13 -2.03 5.21
CA GLU A 97 -6.32 -0.83 4.96
C GLU A 97 -5.07 -1.18 4.13
N ALA A 98 -4.31 -2.21 4.54
CA ALA A 98 -3.19 -2.75 3.77
C ALA A 98 -3.60 -3.23 2.36
N GLN A 99 -4.72 -3.96 2.24
CA GLN A 99 -5.26 -4.35 0.93
C GLN A 99 -5.63 -3.15 0.04
N THR A 100 -6.01 -2.02 0.64
CA THR A 100 -6.37 -0.79 -0.08
C THR A 100 -5.11 -0.07 -0.56
N ALA A 101 -4.08 0.07 0.30
CA ALA A 101 -2.79 0.65 -0.06
C ALA A 101 -2.05 -0.16 -1.15
N VAL A 102 -2.01 -1.50 -1.03
CA VAL A 102 -1.44 -2.38 -2.06
C VAL A 102 -2.21 -2.28 -3.38
N LYS A 103 -3.56 -2.21 -3.35
CA LYS A 103 -4.33 -2.00 -4.59
C LYS A 103 -4.08 -0.62 -5.20
N TYR A 104 -3.89 0.42 -4.37
CA TYR A 104 -3.57 1.76 -4.86
C TYR A 104 -2.19 1.80 -5.54
N LEU A 105 -1.20 1.09 -5.00
CA LEU A 105 0.10 0.86 -5.63
C LEU A 105 -0.03 0.08 -6.96
N GLU A 106 -0.84 -0.99 -7.00
CA GLU A 106 -1.11 -1.76 -8.24
C GLU A 106 -1.78 -0.90 -9.33
N ASP A 107 -2.77 -0.07 -8.97
CA ASP A 107 -3.54 0.76 -9.89
C ASP A 107 -2.72 1.93 -10.50
N HIS A 108 -1.75 2.47 -9.76
CA HIS A 108 -1.03 3.69 -10.14
C HIS A 108 0.45 3.47 -10.51
N GLN A 109 1.07 2.39 -10.01
CA GLN A 109 2.46 2.01 -10.27
C GLN A 109 3.46 3.18 -10.13
N SER A 110 3.34 3.97 -9.05
CA SER A 110 4.29 5.03 -8.68
C SER A 110 5.21 4.58 -7.56
N ARG A 111 6.49 5.01 -7.61
CA ARG A 111 7.47 4.75 -6.54
C ARG A 111 7.03 5.34 -5.19
N ASP A 112 6.35 6.48 -5.19
CA ASP A 112 5.96 7.18 -3.97
C ASP A 112 4.95 6.37 -3.13
N ASN A 113 4.13 5.55 -3.79
CA ASN A 113 3.11 4.71 -3.16
C ASN A 113 3.68 3.44 -2.50
N ILE A 114 4.95 3.10 -2.77
CA ILE A 114 5.61 1.89 -2.23
C ILE A 114 5.66 1.91 -0.70
N ALA A 115 6.06 3.05 -0.14
CA ALA A 115 6.28 3.17 1.31
C ALA A 115 4.97 3.01 2.10
N ASP A 116 3.87 3.59 1.61
CA ASP A 116 2.54 3.46 2.20
C ASP A 116 2.04 2.00 2.18
N ALA A 117 2.14 1.35 1.02
CA ALA A 117 1.75 -0.06 0.85
C ALA A 117 2.57 -1.01 1.74
N LYS A 118 3.88 -0.76 1.91
CA LYS A 118 4.73 -1.52 2.84
C LYS A 118 4.35 -1.26 4.29
N ASN A 119 4.22 0.01 4.70
CA ASN A 119 3.90 0.40 6.07
C ASN A 119 2.58 -0.23 6.58
N GLU A 120 1.48 -0.13 5.83
CA GLU A 120 0.20 -0.73 6.24
C GLU A 120 0.24 -2.27 6.17
N THR A 121 0.98 -2.84 5.21
CA THR A 121 1.20 -4.31 5.16
C THR A 121 1.99 -4.82 6.35
N ASP A 122 2.95 -4.04 6.88
CA ASP A 122 3.74 -4.45 8.03
C ASP A 122 2.93 -4.57 9.33
N LEU A 123 1.82 -3.85 9.44
CA LEU A 123 0.86 -3.91 10.55
C LEU A 123 -0.03 -5.18 10.53
N VAL A 124 -0.02 -5.96 9.45
CA VAL A 124 -0.78 -7.22 9.35
C VAL A 124 -0.09 -8.31 10.18
N THR A 125 -0.82 -8.99 11.08
CA THR A 125 -0.28 -10.10 11.90
C THR A 125 -0.66 -11.49 11.39
N ASP A 126 -1.56 -11.58 10.40
CA ASP A 126 -1.82 -12.82 9.68
C ASP A 126 -0.72 -13.04 8.62
N GLU A 127 0.24 -13.91 8.93
CA GLU A 127 1.42 -14.15 8.08
C GLU A 127 1.07 -14.58 6.65
N GLY A 128 -0.03 -15.33 6.46
CA GLY A 128 -0.51 -15.74 5.14
C GLY A 128 -0.94 -14.54 4.28
N THR A 129 -1.74 -13.64 4.87
CA THR A 129 -2.14 -12.37 4.23
C THR A 129 -0.94 -11.45 4.03
N LYS A 130 -0.06 -11.31 5.04
CA LYS A 130 1.13 -10.47 4.96
C LYS A 130 2.06 -10.91 3.83
N ALA A 131 2.37 -12.20 3.74
CA ALA A 131 3.20 -12.76 2.66
C ALA A 131 2.56 -12.55 1.26
N ASN A 132 1.23 -12.67 1.14
CA ASN A 132 0.52 -12.39 -0.11
C ASN A 132 0.65 -10.92 -0.54
N LEU A 133 0.48 -9.98 0.40
CA LEU A 133 0.59 -8.54 0.16
C LEU A 133 2.03 -8.14 -0.20
N ILE A 134 3.04 -8.66 0.53
CA ILE A 134 4.46 -8.44 0.22
C ILE A 134 4.81 -8.94 -1.19
N ASN A 135 4.32 -10.12 -1.58
CA ASN A 135 4.56 -10.64 -2.94
C ASN A 135 3.97 -9.71 -4.02
N ARG A 136 2.74 -9.20 -3.81
CA ARG A 136 2.09 -8.23 -4.72
C ARG A 136 2.86 -6.92 -4.83
N ILE A 137 3.33 -6.38 -3.69
CA ILE A 137 4.21 -5.19 -3.66
C ILE A 137 5.48 -5.45 -4.48
N ASN A 138 6.19 -6.55 -4.23
CA ASN A 138 7.44 -6.87 -4.94
C ASN A 138 7.24 -7.03 -6.45
N LEU A 139 6.10 -7.59 -6.89
CA LEU A 139 5.75 -7.69 -8.32
C LEU A 139 5.53 -6.31 -8.96
N VAL A 140 4.90 -5.36 -8.25
CA VAL A 140 4.75 -3.99 -8.75
C VAL A 140 6.08 -3.23 -8.74
N GLU A 141 6.93 -3.40 -7.71
CA GLU A 141 8.26 -2.79 -7.65
C GLU A 141 9.15 -3.21 -8.83
N ASN A 142 9.13 -4.50 -9.16
CA ASN A 142 9.84 -5.03 -10.33
C ASN A 142 9.27 -4.48 -11.65
N ALA A 143 7.94 -4.33 -11.76
CA ALA A 143 7.30 -3.76 -12.95
C ALA A 143 7.63 -2.27 -13.14
N ILE A 144 7.69 -1.49 -12.05
CA ILE A 144 8.13 -0.10 -12.07
C ILE A 144 9.59 -0.01 -12.53
N ALA A 145 10.50 -0.78 -11.91
CA ALA A 145 11.92 -0.77 -12.25
C ALA A 145 12.18 -1.18 -13.72
N ALA A 146 11.45 -2.18 -14.24
CA ALA A 146 11.56 -2.59 -15.65
C ALA A 146 11.09 -1.49 -16.62
N LYS A 147 10.00 -0.79 -16.29
CA LYS A 147 9.49 0.36 -17.08
C LYS A 147 10.48 1.52 -17.07
N GLU A 148 11.08 1.83 -15.93
CA GLU A 148 12.11 2.86 -15.78
C GLU A 148 13.34 2.52 -16.65
N ALA A 149 13.87 1.29 -16.56
CA ALA A 149 14.98 0.82 -17.38
C ALA A 149 14.68 0.91 -18.89
N GLN A 150 13.49 0.46 -19.33
CA GLN A 150 13.07 0.54 -20.73
C GLN A 150 13.07 1.99 -21.25
N THR A 151 12.67 2.98 -20.43
CA THR A 151 12.72 4.39 -20.86
C THR A 151 14.16 4.90 -21.04
N THR A 152 15.12 4.45 -20.22
CA THR A 152 16.53 4.84 -20.37
C THR A 152 17.20 4.19 -21.59
N GLU A 153 16.93 2.91 -21.85
CA GLU A 153 17.47 2.20 -23.03
C GLU A 153 16.87 2.74 -24.34
N SER A 154 15.57 3.04 -24.33
CA SER A 154 14.89 3.68 -25.48
C SER A 154 15.45 5.08 -25.78
N ALA A 155 15.82 5.85 -24.75
CA ALA A 155 16.42 7.17 -24.92
C ALA A 155 17.86 7.11 -25.45
N ALA A 156 18.68 6.16 -24.95
CA ALA A 156 20.06 5.96 -25.37
C ALA A 156 20.14 5.50 -26.83
N SER A 157 19.38 4.46 -27.20
CA SER A 157 19.28 3.98 -28.59
C SER A 157 18.81 5.09 -29.55
N SER A 158 17.78 5.87 -29.17
CA SER A 158 17.29 7.04 -29.93
C SER A 158 18.29 8.19 -30.05
N GLN A 159 19.46 8.10 -29.41
CA GLN A 159 20.59 9.01 -29.65
C GLN A 159 21.64 8.38 -30.58
N GLU A 160 22.05 7.13 -30.34
CA GLU A 160 23.08 6.47 -31.17
C GLU A 160 22.62 6.17 -32.61
N ASP A 161 21.31 6.03 -32.84
CA ASP A 161 20.72 5.75 -34.15
C ASP A 161 20.51 7.01 -35.02
N ARG A 162 20.84 8.21 -34.53
CA ARG A 162 20.63 9.46 -35.26
C ARG A 162 21.48 9.54 -36.51
N THR A 163 20.88 9.91 -37.64
CA THR A 163 21.61 10.32 -38.84
C THR A 163 22.30 11.65 -38.58
N VAL A 164 23.60 11.74 -38.88
CA VAL A 164 24.39 12.96 -38.85
C VAL A 164 25.03 13.21 -40.20
N TYR A 165 25.25 14.49 -40.50
CA TYR A 165 25.77 14.96 -41.77
C TYR A 165 27.23 15.40 -41.60
N VAL A 166 28.13 14.92 -42.45
CA VAL A 166 29.58 15.19 -42.38
C VAL A 166 30.09 15.74 -43.71
N THR A 167 30.63 16.96 -43.67
CA THR A 167 31.11 17.69 -44.84
C THR A 167 32.48 17.20 -45.34
N GLY A 168 32.86 17.63 -46.54
CA GLY A 168 34.19 17.34 -47.12
C GLY A 168 34.36 15.90 -47.60
N GLY A 169 33.27 15.26 -48.03
CA GLY A 169 33.24 13.84 -48.41
C GLY A 169 33.42 12.92 -47.21
N GLY A 170 32.76 13.23 -46.08
CA GLY A 170 32.89 12.48 -44.82
C GLY A 170 34.21 12.70 -44.07
N LYS A 171 35.14 13.51 -44.62
CA LYS A 171 36.48 13.73 -44.04
C LYS A 171 36.53 14.80 -42.96
N SER A 172 35.49 15.61 -42.80
CA SER A 172 35.40 16.60 -41.71
C SER A 172 35.56 15.93 -40.33
N PRO A 173 36.30 16.55 -39.39
CA PRO A 173 36.33 16.15 -37.98
C PRO A 173 35.11 16.65 -37.19
N VAL A 174 34.18 17.37 -37.85
CA VAL A 174 32.92 17.89 -37.28
C VAL A 174 31.73 17.27 -38.00
N TYR A 175 30.68 16.92 -37.24
CA TYR A 175 29.36 16.48 -37.75
C TYR A 175 28.24 17.41 -37.29
N TRP A 176 27.13 17.42 -38.04
CA TRP A 176 25.93 18.21 -37.77
C TRP A 176 24.66 17.33 -37.71
N TYR A 177 23.65 17.71 -36.93
CA TYR A 177 22.31 17.11 -36.96
C TYR A 177 21.43 17.68 -38.09
N SER A 178 21.65 18.94 -38.51
CA SER A 178 20.95 19.53 -39.66
C SER A 178 21.91 20.17 -40.67
N THR A 179 21.57 20.09 -41.96
CA THR A 179 22.28 20.82 -43.03
C THR A 179 21.99 22.33 -43.06
N GLU A 180 21.14 22.82 -42.15
CA GLU A 180 20.82 24.24 -41.99
C GLU A 180 21.82 24.97 -41.07
N HIS A 181 22.38 24.26 -40.08
CA HIS A 181 23.39 24.81 -39.15
C HIS A 181 24.84 24.69 -39.64
N MET A 182 25.02 24.24 -40.89
CA MET A 182 26.30 24.20 -41.56
C MET A 182 26.74 25.60 -42.01
N PRO A 183 28.05 25.89 -42.10
CA PRO A 183 28.54 27.13 -42.69
C PRO A 183 27.97 27.36 -44.10
N TRP A 184 27.54 28.59 -44.40
CA TRP A 184 26.83 28.94 -45.65
C TRP A 184 27.60 28.62 -46.93
N ASN A 185 28.94 28.54 -46.85
CA ASN A 185 29.85 28.17 -47.93
C ASN A 185 30.06 26.65 -48.09
N THR A 186 29.28 25.82 -47.38
CA THR A 186 29.37 24.36 -47.48
C THR A 186 28.92 23.85 -48.84
N ASN A 187 29.80 23.12 -49.52
CA ASN A 187 29.47 22.43 -50.77
C ASN A 187 28.55 21.23 -50.47
N ARG A 188 27.23 21.41 -50.67
CA ARG A 188 26.21 20.38 -50.42
C ARG A 188 26.46 19.06 -51.18
N ASN A 189 27.17 19.09 -52.32
CA ASN A 189 27.50 17.90 -53.10
C ASN A 189 28.60 17.02 -52.46
N ASN A 190 29.17 17.42 -51.31
CA ASN A 190 30.15 16.61 -50.57
C ASN A 190 29.73 16.28 -49.13
N ILE A 191 28.46 16.45 -48.79
CA ILE A 191 27.90 15.97 -47.52
C ILE A 191 27.75 14.45 -47.60
N ILE A 192 28.19 13.74 -46.54
CA ILE A 192 27.96 12.31 -46.33
C ILE A 192 27.09 12.14 -45.10
N GLU A 193 26.05 11.32 -45.22
CA GLU A 193 25.22 10.86 -44.10
C GLU A 193 25.84 9.62 -43.46
N MET A 194 25.89 9.58 -42.12
CA MET A 194 26.34 8.44 -41.32
C MET A 194 25.61 8.42 -39.96
N LYS A 195 25.82 7.40 -39.13
CA LYS A 195 25.25 7.37 -37.77
C LYS A 195 26.06 8.24 -36.81
N GLU A 196 25.42 8.82 -35.78
CA GLU A 196 26.13 9.57 -34.75
C GLU A 196 27.18 8.70 -34.03
N SER A 197 26.84 7.45 -33.76
CA SER A 197 27.73 6.42 -33.22
C SER A 197 28.96 6.19 -34.11
N GLU A 198 28.78 6.06 -35.43
CA GLU A 198 29.88 5.93 -36.41
C GLU A 198 30.75 7.20 -36.46
N ALA A 199 30.13 8.38 -36.47
CA ALA A 199 30.85 9.66 -36.46
C ALA A 199 31.73 9.81 -35.20
N ARG A 200 31.18 9.49 -34.01
CA ARG A 200 31.91 9.50 -32.74
C ARG A 200 33.03 8.44 -32.72
N ALA A 201 32.78 7.23 -33.22
CA ALA A 201 33.80 6.17 -33.33
C ALA A 201 34.94 6.57 -34.28
N ALA A 202 34.64 7.32 -35.35
CA ALA A 202 35.61 7.95 -36.24
C ALA A 202 36.29 9.21 -35.65
N GLY A 203 36.15 9.46 -34.35
CA GLY A 203 36.78 10.58 -33.63
C GLY A 203 36.23 11.97 -33.98
N LYS A 204 35.05 12.05 -34.63
CA LYS A 204 34.42 13.32 -34.99
C LYS A 204 33.70 13.91 -33.78
N ARG A 205 33.71 15.23 -33.67
CA ARG A 205 32.95 15.99 -32.67
C ARG A 205 31.68 16.59 -33.27
N HIS A 206 30.68 16.80 -32.42
CA HIS A 206 29.51 17.60 -32.77
C HIS A 206 29.92 19.06 -33.09
N SER A 207 29.10 19.77 -33.86
CA SER A 207 29.32 21.19 -34.11
C SER A 207 29.05 22.03 -32.85
N LEU A 208 29.70 23.19 -32.76
CA LEU A 208 29.41 24.22 -31.76
C LEU A 208 28.44 25.30 -32.31
N THR A 209 27.83 25.03 -33.48
CA THR A 209 26.88 25.92 -34.17
C THR A 209 25.44 25.42 -34.09
N GLU A 210 25.18 24.35 -33.35
CA GLU A 210 23.86 23.77 -33.12
C GLU A 210 23.43 23.99 -31.65
N PRO A 211 22.13 24.17 -31.38
CA PRO A 211 21.59 24.46 -30.04
C PRO A 211 21.42 23.22 -29.14
#